data_AF-A0AAP7IFM7-F1
#
_entry.id   AF-A0AAP7IFM7-F1
#
_cell.length_a   1.000
_cell.length_b   1.000
_cell.length_c   1.000
_cell.angle_alpha   90.00
_cell.angle_beta   90.00
_cell.angle_gamma   90.00
#
_symmetry.space_group_name_H-M   'P 1'
#
loop_
_entity.id
_entity.type
_entity.pdbx_description
1 polymer ?
#
loop_
_entity_poly.entity_id
_entity_poly.type
_entity_poly.pdbx_seq_one_letter_code
_entity_poly.pdbx_strand_id
1 'polypeptide(L)'
;MSTRTAIFKEVKRNEFVGIYVHSDGYLSYTGEVLNRYYKENENILDVINQKKPLSLIGSSAEIVNQYDDEEKYFEKNEERYSMYSKTAFIEGESEYEYFKANSWEQLKNLDYHTYNDKDEVQGYTRQNEFIAWRGSDNNGYIYVQDINNQWYVSYMDYSKPNKIVGVQVTLPLDEALKNKVAD
;
A
#
# COMPACT_ATOMS: atom_id res chain seq x y z
N MET A 1 13.43 -2.74 11.66
CA MET A 1 12.09 -3.38 11.70
C MET A 1 11.37 -2.97 10.44
N SER A 2 10.89 -3.92 9.66
CA SER A 2 10.11 -3.63 8.45
C SER A 2 8.67 -3.34 8.83
N THR A 3 8.05 -2.33 8.21
CA THR A 3 6.63 -1.98 8.42
C THR A 3 5.85 -2.29 7.15
N ARG A 4 4.73 -2.99 7.30
CA ARG A 4 3.79 -3.26 6.22
C ARG A 4 2.92 -2.04 5.96
N THR A 5 2.45 -1.90 4.74
CA THR A 5 1.52 -0.82 4.36
C THR A 5 0.56 -1.29 3.28
N ALA A 6 -0.55 -0.59 3.16
CA ALA A 6 -1.39 -0.62 1.97
C ALA A 6 -1.27 0.70 1.20
N ILE A 7 -1.33 0.61 -0.13
CA ILE A 7 -1.33 1.77 -1.03
C ILE A 7 -2.62 1.73 -1.83
N PHE A 8 -3.39 2.82 -1.81
CA PHE A 8 -4.68 2.95 -2.47
C PHE A 8 -4.70 4.08 -3.50
N LYS A 9 -5.55 3.93 -4.51
CA LYS A 9 -5.98 4.97 -5.45
C LYS A 9 -7.49 5.08 -5.45
N GLU A 10 -8.01 6.30 -5.32
CA GLU A 10 -9.41 6.61 -5.64
C GLU A 10 -9.56 6.68 -7.17
N VAL A 11 -10.31 5.72 -7.74
CA VAL A 11 -10.49 5.57 -9.21
C VAL A 11 -11.77 6.25 -9.71
N LYS A 12 -12.79 6.30 -8.86
CA LYS A 12 -13.96 7.19 -8.98
C LYS A 12 -14.35 7.61 -7.58
N ARG A 13 -15.20 8.63 -7.47
CA ARG A 13 -15.69 9.13 -6.17
C ARG A 13 -16.15 7.97 -5.29
N ASN A 14 -15.50 7.80 -4.13
CA ASN A 14 -15.77 6.74 -3.17
C ASN A 14 -15.55 5.30 -3.69
N GLU A 15 -14.65 5.08 -4.65
CA GLU A 15 -14.16 3.76 -5.02
C GLU A 15 -12.65 3.78 -4.98
N PHE A 16 -12.10 2.96 -4.08
CA PHE A 16 -10.68 2.83 -3.85
C PHE A 16 -10.25 1.42 -4.19
N VAL A 17 -9.17 1.31 -4.95
CA VAL A 17 -8.45 0.05 -5.19
C VAL A 17 -7.09 0.17 -4.57
N GLY A 18 -6.57 -0.92 -4.01
CA GLY A 18 -5.28 -0.87 -3.33
C GLY A 18 -4.53 -2.18 -3.37
N ILE A 19 -3.29 -2.12 -2.91
CA ILE A 19 -2.36 -3.24 -2.94
C ILE A 19 -1.55 -3.27 -1.65
N TYR A 20 -1.18 -4.47 -1.23
CA TYR A 20 -0.30 -4.69 -0.11
C TYR A 20 1.18 -4.50 -0.46
N VAL A 21 1.93 -3.93 0.48
CA VAL A 21 3.40 -3.85 0.43
C VAL A 21 3.97 -4.39 1.75
N HIS A 22 4.79 -5.42 1.63
CA HIS A 22 5.34 -6.17 2.77
C HIS A 22 6.35 -5.36 3.57
N SER A 23 7.20 -4.56 2.90
CA SER A 23 8.34 -3.89 3.54
C SER A 23 8.44 -2.39 3.30
N ASP A 24 9.12 -1.73 4.26
CA ASP A 24 9.47 -0.30 4.24
C ASP A 24 8.30 0.65 4.01
N GLY A 25 7.16 0.34 4.63
CA GLY A 25 5.94 1.16 4.61
C GLY A 25 6.04 2.52 5.32
N TYR A 26 7.18 2.86 5.92
CA TYR A 26 7.38 4.13 6.61
C TYR A 26 7.33 5.35 5.68
N LEU A 27 7.06 6.52 6.27
CA LEU A 27 7.13 7.81 5.58
C LEU A 27 8.49 8.03 4.91
N SER A 28 9.56 7.65 5.61
CA SER A 28 10.95 7.80 5.17
C SER A 28 11.32 7.03 3.91
N TYR A 29 10.54 5.99 3.53
CA TYR A 29 10.75 5.24 2.29
C TYR A 29 9.52 5.28 1.38
N THR A 30 8.46 4.53 1.70
CA THR A 30 7.26 4.45 0.85
C THR A 30 6.65 5.84 0.63
N GLY A 31 6.58 6.66 1.69
CA GLY A 31 6.11 8.04 1.58
C GLY A 31 6.93 8.88 0.59
N GLU A 32 8.26 8.85 0.69
CA GLU A 32 9.16 9.56 -0.23
C GLU A 32 9.03 9.05 -1.68
N VAL A 33 8.93 7.73 -1.88
CA VAL A 33 8.78 7.12 -3.21
C VAL A 33 7.48 7.57 -3.87
N LEU A 34 6.36 7.45 -3.16
CA LEU A 34 5.04 7.88 -3.66
C LEU A 34 5.01 9.38 -3.97
N ASN A 35 5.54 10.19 -3.06
CA ASN A 35 5.58 11.65 -3.21
C ASN A 35 6.52 12.13 -4.33
N ARG A 36 7.54 11.35 -4.70
CA ARG A 36 8.51 11.73 -5.74
C ARG A 36 8.13 11.22 -7.12
N TYR A 37 7.67 9.97 -7.22
CA TYR A 37 7.56 9.29 -8.51
C TYR A 37 6.11 9.11 -8.99
N TYR A 38 5.15 8.98 -8.07
CA TYR A 38 3.74 8.71 -8.41
C TYR A 38 2.83 9.94 -8.27
N LYS A 39 3.35 11.15 -8.54
CA LYS A 39 2.56 12.39 -8.58
C LYS A 39 1.92 12.66 -9.93
N GLU A 40 2.69 12.48 -11.01
CA GLU A 40 2.30 12.89 -12.36
C GLU A 40 2.85 11.98 -13.48
N ASN A 41 4.02 11.34 -13.30
CA ASN A 41 4.74 10.61 -14.36
C ASN A 41 4.35 9.14 -14.52
N GLU A 42 3.94 8.48 -13.44
CA GLU A 42 3.56 7.07 -13.47
C GLU A 42 2.31 6.85 -12.64
N ASN A 43 1.39 6.02 -13.16
CA ASN A 43 0.13 5.77 -12.51
C ASN A 43 0.31 4.62 -11.53
N ILE A 44 0.24 4.91 -10.23
CA ILE A 44 0.23 3.86 -9.19
C ILE A 44 -0.88 2.83 -9.46
N LEU A 45 -1.94 3.21 -10.20
CA LEU A 45 -2.98 2.31 -10.65
C LEU A 45 -2.45 1.18 -11.55
N ASP A 46 -1.40 1.40 -12.34
CA ASP A 46 -0.79 0.35 -13.19
C ASP A 46 -0.09 -0.71 -12.34
N VAL A 47 0.50 -0.31 -11.21
CA VAL A 47 1.03 -1.24 -10.19
C VAL A 47 -0.13 -1.99 -9.53
N ILE A 48 -1.17 -1.27 -9.09
CA ILE A 48 -2.32 -1.84 -8.39
C ILE A 48 -3.09 -2.83 -9.28
N ASN A 49 -3.27 -2.51 -10.57
CA ASN A 49 -4.01 -3.33 -11.53
C ASN A 49 -3.33 -4.67 -11.84
N GLN A 50 -2.04 -4.82 -11.53
CA GLN A 50 -1.38 -6.12 -11.61
C GLN A 50 -1.88 -7.08 -10.50
N LYS A 51 -2.52 -6.55 -9.45
CA LYS A 51 -3.11 -7.30 -8.33
C LYS A 51 -2.12 -8.22 -7.59
N LYS A 52 -0.82 -7.94 -7.66
CA LYS A 52 0.24 -8.75 -7.02
C LYS A 52 0.79 -8.05 -5.78
N PRO A 53 0.82 -8.68 -4.60
CA PRO A 53 1.44 -8.07 -3.43
C PRO A 53 2.90 -7.72 -3.73
N LEU A 54 3.35 -6.61 -3.17
CA LEU A 54 4.73 -6.17 -3.33
C LEU A 54 5.55 -6.57 -2.11
N SER A 55 6.77 -7.04 -2.35
CA SER A 55 7.81 -7.06 -1.33
C SER A 55 8.23 -5.63 -0.96
N LEU A 56 8.35 -4.76 -1.97
CA LEU A 56 8.82 -3.37 -1.84
C LEU A 56 8.29 -2.52 -3.01
N ILE A 57 7.90 -1.28 -2.74
CA ILE A 57 7.50 -0.32 -3.78
C ILE A 57 8.74 0.33 -4.42
N GLY A 58 8.75 0.41 -5.75
CA GLY A 58 9.80 1.06 -6.52
C GLY A 58 9.39 2.44 -7.03
N SER A 59 10.31 3.14 -7.70
CA SER A 59 10.01 4.35 -8.47
C SER A 59 9.37 4.07 -9.84
N SER A 60 9.24 2.80 -10.23
CA SER A 60 8.64 2.38 -11.50
C SER A 60 7.41 1.50 -11.34
N ALA A 61 6.46 1.65 -12.27
CA ALA A 61 5.26 0.84 -12.43
C ALA A 61 5.55 -0.59 -12.88
N GLU A 62 6.75 -0.84 -13.43
CA GLU A 62 7.22 -2.19 -13.71
C GLU A 62 7.45 -2.96 -12.40
N ILE A 63 6.81 -4.13 -12.28
CA ILE A 63 6.99 -5.06 -11.17
C ILE A 63 7.92 -6.19 -11.60
N VAL A 64 9.02 -6.36 -10.86
CA VAL A 64 10.00 -7.42 -11.06
C VAL A 64 9.77 -8.52 -10.04
N ASN A 65 9.66 -9.75 -10.53
CA ASN A 65 9.50 -10.93 -9.71
C ASN A 65 10.87 -11.54 -9.39
N GLN A 66 11.13 -11.84 -8.12
CA GLN A 66 12.39 -12.46 -7.69
C GLN A 66 12.68 -13.80 -8.39
N TYR A 67 11.63 -14.50 -8.82
CA TYR A 67 11.76 -15.81 -9.47
C TYR A 67 11.95 -15.72 -10.99
N ASP A 68 11.60 -14.59 -11.60
CA ASP A 68 11.69 -14.39 -13.05
C ASP A 68 12.99 -13.67 -13.45
N ASP A 69 13.44 -12.70 -12.65
CA ASP A 69 14.63 -11.89 -12.92
C ASP A 69 15.31 -11.45 -11.60
N GLU A 70 16.13 -12.34 -11.05
CA GLU A 70 16.81 -12.14 -9.77
C GLU A 70 17.82 -10.98 -9.82
N GLU A 71 18.51 -10.79 -10.95
CA GLU A 71 19.49 -9.71 -11.12
C GLU A 71 18.80 -8.34 -11.01
N LYS A 72 17.71 -8.16 -11.76
CA LYS A 72 16.90 -6.94 -11.72
C LYS A 72 16.18 -6.78 -10.38
N TYR A 73 15.82 -7.87 -9.70
CA TYR A 73 15.22 -7.84 -8.38
C TYR A 73 16.16 -7.29 -7.30
N PHE A 74 17.47 -7.52 -7.38
CA PHE A 74 18.42 -6.98 -6.39
C PHE A 74 18.97 -5.61 -6.75
N GLU A 75 18.72 -5.13 -7.98
CA GLU A 75 19.15 -3.82 -8.43
C GLU A 75 18.55 -2.69 -7.56
N LYS A 76 19.39 -1.73 -7.19
CA LYS A 76 19.04 -0.51 -6.45
C LYS A 76 19.70 0.67 -7.15
N ASN A 77 18.97 1.36 -8.02
CA ASN A 77 19.49 2.53 -8.69
C ASN A 77 18.75 3.78 -8.21
N GLU A 78 19.51 4.77 -7.73
CA GLU A 78 18.99 6.05 -7.24
C GLU A 78 19.30 7.23 -8.19
N GLU A 79 20.23 7.08 -9.14
CA GLU A 79 20.74 8.22 -9.93
C GLU A 79 20.49 8.16 -11.45
N ARG A 80 20.28 6.97 -12.07
CA ARG A 80 20.12 6.85 -13.54
C ARG A 80 19.16 5.77 -14.06
N TYR A 81 18.62 4.91 -13.20
CA TYR A 81 17.68 3.86 -13.59
C TYR A 81 16.51 3.79 -12.59
N SER A 82 15.40 3.23 -13.06
CA SER A 82 14.22 2.95 -12.25
C SER A 82 14.54 2.02 -11.09
N MET A 83 14.19 2.41 -9.87
CA MET A 83 14.02 1.47 -8.76
C MET A 83 12.75 0.67 -9.04
N TYR A 84 12.87 -0.62 -9.36
CA TYR A 84 11.70 -1.44 -9.68
C TYR A 84 10.84 -1.73 -8.45
N SER A 85 9.54 -1.82 -8.67
CA SER A 85 8.65 -2.45 -7.70
C SER A 85 8.93 -3.95 -7.68
N LYS A 86 8.94 -4.56 -6.50
CA LYS A 86 9.45 -5.92 -6.32
C LYS A 86 8.37 -6.82 -5.78
N THR A 87 8.29 -8.05 -6.28
CA THR A 87 7.35 -9.07 -5.79
C THR A 87 8.01 -10.44 -5.68
N ALA A 88 7.49 -11.25 -4.77
CA ALA A 88 7.76 -12.67 -4.63
C ALA A 88 6.51 -13.51 -4.96
N PHE A 89 5.57 -12.95 -5.73
CA PHE A 89 4.31 -13.57 -6.04
C PHE A 89 4.48 -14.77 -6.99
N ILE A 90 3.87 -15.90 -6.64
CA ILE A 90 3.78 -17.10 -7.47
C ILE A 90 2.31 -17.33 -7.82
N GLU A 91 1.99 -17.34 -9.11
CA GLU A 91 0.65 -17.56 -9.64
C GLU A 91 0.08 -18.91 -9.16
N GLY A 92 -1.14 -18.89 -8.60
CA GLY A 92 -1.80 -20.09 -8.06
C GLY A 92 -1.30 -20.58 -6.70
N GLU A 93 -0.22 -20.00 -6.16
CA GLU A 93 0.30 -20.34 -4.82
C GLU A 93 0.18 -19.18 -3.82
N SER A 94 0.44 -17.96 -4.29
CA SER A 94 0.42 -16.76 -3.46
C SER A 94 -0.98 -16.15 -3.36
N GLU A 95 -1.26 -15.50 -2.23
CA GLU A 95 -2.44 -14.66 -2.08
C GLU A 95 -2.25 -13.34 -2.85
N TYR A 96 -3.33 -12.85 -3.46
CA TYR A 96 -3.28 -11.66 -4.30
C TYR A 96 -3.21 -10.34 -3.49
N GLU A 97 -3.64 -10.36 -2.22
CA GLU A 97 -3.65 -9.19 -1.30
C GLU A 97 -4.03 -7.86 -1.99
N TYR A 98 -5.01 -7.93 -2.90
CA TYR A 98 -5.59 -6.80 -3.63
C TYR A 98 -6.82 -6.30 -2.87
N PHE A 99 -6.93 -5.00 -2.69
CA PHE A 99 -7.92 -4.40 -1.78
C PHE A 99 -8.94 -3.55 -2.50
N LYS A 100 -10.17 -3.52 -1.98
CA LYS A 100 -11.16 -2.49 -2.35
C LYS A 100 -11.82 -1.88 -1.12
N ALA A 101 -12.10 -0.58 -1.22
CA ALA A 101 -12.87 0.18 -0.25
C ALA A 101 -13.83 1.13 -0.96
N ASN A 102 -14.92 1.48 -0.29
CA ASN A 102 -15.97 2.36 -0.81
C ASN A 102 -16.11 3.67 -0.03
N SER A 103 -15.17 3.96 0.88
CA SER A 103 -15.14 5.23 1.61
C SER A 103 -13.77 5.48 2.23
N TRP A 104 -13.46 6.75 2.46
CA TRP A 104 -12.31 7.17 3.28
C TRP A 104 -12.39 6.63 4.72
N GLU A 105 -13.59 6.45 5.26
CA GLU A 105 -13.80 5.93 6.62
C GLU A 105 -13.35 4.47 6.71
N GLN A 106 -13.66 3.65 5.71
CA GLN A 106 -13.16 2.27 5.62
C GLN A 106 -11.63 2.22 5.59
N LEU A 107 -10.99 3.09 4.82
CA LEU A 107 -9.53 3.16 4.79
C LEU A 107 -8.96 3.53 6.16
N LYS A 108 -9.50 4.58 6.80
CA LYS A 108 -9.05 5.04 8.13
C LYS A 108 -9.22 3.99 9.23
N ASN A 109 -10.26 3.17 9.13
CA ASN A 109 -10.58 2.15 10.12
C ASN A 109 -10.01 0.76 9.77
N LEU A 110 -9.20 0.64 8.72
CA LEU A 110 -8.69 -0.64 8.20
C LEU A 110 -9.80 -1.63 7.82
N ASP A 111 -10.98 -1.13 7.46
CA ASP A 111 -12.19 -1.91 7.15
C ASP A 111 -12.42 -2.02 5.64
N TYR A 112 -11.39 -2.48 4.92
CA TYR A 112 -11.43 -2.77 3.49
C TYR A 112 -11.24 -4.26 3.25
N HIS A 113 -11.76 -4.80 2.15
CA HIS A 113 -11.74 -6.24 1.90
C HIS A 113 -10.60 -6.65 0.96
N THR A 114 -10.13 -7.88 1.13
CA THR A 114 -9.20 -8.55 0.22
C THR A 114 -9.94 -9.25 -0.91
N TYR A 115 -9.41 -9.16 -2.13
CA TYR A 115 -9.98 -9.68 -3.36
C TYR A 115 -8.94 -10.50 -4.13
N ASN A 116 -9.41 -11.50 -4.88
CA ASN A 116 -8.58 -12.24 -5.83
C ASN A 116 -8.48 -11.54 -7.21
N ASP A 117 -7.78 -12.17 -8.14
CA ASP A 117 -7.65 -11.77 -9.55
C ASP A 117 -9.00 -11.54 -10.25
N LYS A 118 -10.01 -12.32 -9.88
CA LYS A 118 -11.38 -12.30 -10.43
C LYS A 118 -12.31 -11.30 -9.75
N ASP A 119 -11.79 -10.45 -8.86
CA ASP A 119 -12.59 -9.49 -8.10
C ASP A 119 -13.62 -10.12 -7.15
N GLU A 120 -13.36 -11.35 -6.69
CA GLU A 120 -14.15 -12.03 -5.67
C GLU A 120 -13.53 -11.80 -4.29
N VAL A 121 -14.37 -11.55 -3.28
CA VAL A 121 -13.93 -11.33 -1.90
C VAL A 121 -13.28 -12.60 -1.34
N GLN A 122 -12.08 -12.47 -0.79
CA GLN A 122 -11.37 -13.54 -0.12
C GLN A 122 -11.71 -13.59 1.38
N GLY A 123 -11.59 -14.78 1.95
CA GLY A 123 -12.00 -15.05 3.33
C GLY A 123 -11.94 -16.53 3.66
N TYR A 124 -12.52 -16.91 4.79
CA TYR A 124 -12.62 -18.29 5.23
C TYR A 124 -14.03 -18.61 5.72
N THR A 125 -14.41 -19.89 5.64
CA THR A 125 -15.71 -20.34 6.15
C THR A 125 -15.53 -20.94 7.55
N ARG A 126 -16.31 -20.47 8.51
CA ARG A 126 -16.39 -21.03 9.86
C ARG A 126 -17.86 -21.28 10.20
N GLN A 127 -18.20 -22.51 10.59
CA GLN A 127 -19.58 -22.86 10.99
C GLN A 127 -20.66 -22.46 9.95
N ASN A 128 -20.39 -22.70 8.66
CA ASN A 128 -21.25 -22.33 7.51
C ASN A 128 -21.43 -20.82 7.29
N GLU A 129 -20.68 -19.97 7.98
CA GLU A 129 -20.63 -18.54 7.74
C GLU A 129 -19.34 -18.19 7.01
N PHE A 130 -19.45 -17.42 5.92
CA PHE A 130 -18.30 -16.86 5.22
C PHE A 130 -17.84 -15.60 5.94
N ILE A 131 -16.57 -15.58 6.35
CA ILE A 131 -15.94 -14.45 7.02
C ILE A 131 -14.90 -13.87 6.05
N ALA A 132 -15.20 -12.68 5.53
CA ALA A 132 -14.31 -11.95 4.65
C ALA A 132 -13.04 -11.48 5.39
N TRP A 133 -11.89 -11.58 4.72
CA TRP A 133 -10.67 -10.96 5.22
C TRP A 133 -10.78 -9.44 5.12
N ARG A 134 -10.34 -8.76 6.20
CA ARG A 134 -10.36 -7.30 6.32
C ARG A 134 -8.94 -6.79 6.47
N GLY A 135 -8.51 -6.01 5.49
CA GLY A 135 -7.19 -5.45 5.39
C GLY A 135 -6.05 -6.45 5.51
N SER A 136 -4.85 -5.93 5.76
CA SER A 136 -3.71 -6.73 6.18
C SER A 136 -3.46 -6.44 7.66
N ASP A 137 -3.43 -7.49 8.47
CA ASP A 137 -3.04 -7.39 9.88
C ASP A 137 -1.61 -6.79 9.93
N ASN A 138 -1.48 -5.69 10.67
CA ASN A 138 -0.22 -4.97 10.93
C ASN A 138 0.24 -3.93 9.87
N ASN A 139 -0.67 -3.30 9.13
CA ASN A 139 -0.34 -2.09 8.36
C ASN A 139 -0.05 -0.92 9.31
N GLY A 140 1.20 -0.48 9.38
CA GLY A 140 1.59 0.68 10.19
C GLY A 140 1.21 2.02 9.55
N TYR A 141 1.12 2.03 8.22
CA TYR A 141 0.74 3.17 7.40
C TYR A 141 -0.28 2.74 6.34
N ILE A 142 -1.07 3.70 5.86
CA ILE A 142 -1.89 3.57 4.66
C ILE A 142 -1.65 4.81 3.82
N TYR A 143 -1.29 4.62 2.56
CA TYR A 143 -1.16 5.71 1.60
C TYR A 143 -2.37 5.69 0.66
N VAL A 144 -2.92 6.86 0.38
CA VAL A 144 -4.09 6.99 -0.51
C VAL A 144 -3.87 8.17 -1.43
N GLN A 145 -3.96 7.93 -2.74
CA GLN A 145 -4.05 9.01 -3.72
C GLN A 145 -5.52 9.26 -4.05
N ASP A 146 -5.98 10.49 -3.86
CA ASP A 146 -7.36 10.88 -4.16
C ASP A 146 -7.62 11.01 -5.67
N ILE A 147 -8.87 11.34 -6.03
CA ILE A 147 -9.27 11.53 -7.43
C ILE A 147 -8.57 12.71 -8.11
N ASN A 148 -8.01 13.66 -7.35
CA ASN A 148 -7.28 14.83 -7.83
C ASN A 148 -5.75 14.60 -7.82
N ASN A 149 -5.30 13.35 -7.66
CA ASN A 149 -3.91 12.94 -7.57
C ASN A 149 -3.15 13.46 -6.35
N GLN A 150 -3.84 13.98 -5.34
CA GLN A 150 -3.23 14.36 -4.07
C GLN A 150 -3.01 13.12 -3.21
N TRP A 151 -1.79 12.98 -2.70
CA TRP A 151 -1.44 11.92 -1.76
C TRP A 151 -1.78 12.31 -0.31
N TYR A 152 -2.32 11.33 0.41
CA TYR A 152 -2.56 11.35 1.84
C TYR A 152 -1.91 10.13 2.48
N VAL A 153 -1.59 10.26 3.75
CA VAL A 153 -1.11 9.16 4.59
C VAL A 153 -1.91 9.10 5.86
N SER A 154 -2.22 7.88 6.28
CA SER A 154 -2.93 7.58 7.52
C SER A 154 -2.06 6.66 8.39
N TYR A 155 -1.81 7.03 9.64
CA TYR A 155 -1.00 6.24 10.58
C TYR A 155 -1.42 6.50 12.03
N MET A 156 -0.98 5.63 12.94
CA MET A 156 -1.20 5.78 14.37
C MET A 156 -0.07 6.61 14.98
N ASP A 157 -0.42 7.81 15.48
CA ASP A 157 0.50 8.69 16.20
C ASP A 157 0.49 8.37 17.69
N TYR A 158 1.65 7.98 18.21
CA TYR A 158 1.89 7.66 19.62
C TYR A 158 2.65 8.78 20.37
N SER A 159 3.00 9.88 19.71
CA SER A 159 3.80 10.97 20.30
C SER A 159 3.01 11.85 21.27
N LYS A 160 1.67 11.73 21.32
CA LYS A 160 0.83 12.58 22.16
C LYS A 160 0.88 12.15 23.64
N PRO A 161 1.11 13.09 24.58
CA PRO A 161 1.54 12.82 25.96
C PRO A 161 0.50 12.15 26.87
N ASN A 162 -0.72 11.89 26.38
CA ASN A 162 -1.78 11.23 27.14
C ASN A 162 -2.51 10.24 26.24
N LYS A 163 -2.02 8.99 26.19
CA LYS A 163 -2.80 7.75 26.38
C LYS A 163 -2.04 6.55 25.80
N ILE A 164 -2.24 5.42 26.46
CA ILE A 164 -1.86 4.05 26.08
C ILE A 164 -2.48 3.61 24.72
N VAL A 165 -3.12 4.53 23.99
CA VAL A 165 -3.88 4.31 22.76
C VAL A 165 -3.42 5.36 21.75
N GLY A 166 -2.81 4.93 20.64
CA GLY A 166 -2.40 5.84 19.56
C GLY A 166 -3.60 6.57 18.96
N VAL A 167 -3.36 7.73 18.36
CA VAL A 167 -4.40 8.51 17.66
C VAL A 167 -4.24 8.28 16.16
N GLN A 168 -5.32 7.86 15.50
CA GLN A 168 -5.33 7.80 14.04
C GLN A 168 -5.22 9.22 13.47
N VAL A 169 -4.16 9.46 12.71
CA VAL A 169 -3.89 10.72 12.04
C VAL A 169 -3.97 10.49 10.55
N THR A 170 -4.60 11.41 9.81
CA THR A 170 -4.63 11.44 8.35
C THR A 170 -4.35 12.87 7.89
N LEU A 171 -3.35 13.05 7.02
CA LEU A 171 -2.99 14.36 6.46
C LEU A 171 -2.39 14.23 5.06
N PRO A 172 -2.27 15.34 4.30
CA PRO A 172 -1.53 15.35 3.04
C PRO A 172 -0.11 14.79 3.23
N LEU A 173 0.34 13.95 2.29
CA LEU A 173 1.63 13.25 2.38
C LEU A 173 2.80 14.24 2.39
N ASP A 174 2.72 15.32 1.62
CA ASP A 174 3.79 16.33 1.58
C ASP A 174 3.90 17.10 2.91
N GLU A 175 2.78 17.33 3.61
CA GLU A 175 2.78 17.87 4.97
C GLU A 175 3.40 16.88 5.97
N ALA A 176 3.06 15.59 5.87
CA ALA A 176 3.64 14.55 6.72
C ALA A 176 5.18 14.45 6.55
N LEU A 177 5.65 14.50 5.29
CA LEU A 177 7.07 14.45 4.96
C LEU A 177 7.84 15.72 5.36
N LYS A 178 7.19 16.89 5.42
CA LYS A 178 7.81 18.12 5.95
C LYS A 178 7.96 18.07 7.46
N ASN A 179 6.99 17.46 8.13
CA ASN A 179 6.92 17.46 9.58
C ASN A 179 7.74 16.35 10.25
N LYS A 180 8.38 15.44 9.48
CA LYS A 180 9.21 14.29 9.91
C LYS A 180 9.36 14.23 11.43
N VAL A 181 8.27 13.84 12.09
CA VAL A 181 8.33 13.46 13.49
C VAL A 181 9.10 12.17 13.41
N ALA A 182 10.34 12.20 13.91
CA ALA A 182 11.29 11.11 13.78
C ALA A 182 10.60 9.76 13.98
N ASP A 183 10.62 8.92 12.94
CA ASP A 183 10.29 7.49 13.04
C ASP A 183 11.18 6.84 14.11
#